data_AF-A0AAF0IIT2-F1
#
_entry.id   AF-A0AAF0IIT2-F1
#
_cell.length_a   1.000
_cell.length_b   1.000
_cell.length_c   1.000
_cell.angle_alpha   90.00
_cell.angle_beta   90.00
_cell.angle_gamma   90.00
#
_symmetry.space_group_name_H-M   'P 1'
#
loop_
_entity.id
_entity.type
_entity.pdbx_description
1 polymer ?
#
loop_
_entity_poly.entity_id
_entity_poly.type
_entity_poly.pdbx_seq_one_letter_code
_entity_poly.pdbx_strand_id
1 'polypeptide(L)'
;MFMSPLFDVIELSAGFLSFPGDDWLRLVDKVHSYGLKAKPELGIQFGAGGDTSAEELEAFGTSDPGKLINLGRRFLDAGVERLMIESEGITENVKSWRTDVVSAIMKELPPERVMFEAADPSVFNWYIREFGVDVNLFVDNSQIVQLSCLRRGIWGTADTWGKIVSYRPDTS
;
A
#
# COMPACT_ATOMS: atom_id res chain seq x y z
N MET A 1 -19.14 32.20 7.96
CA MET A 1 -18.67 30.88 8.40
C MET A 1 -17.80 30.34 7.27
N PHE A 2 -16.48 30.46 7.40
CA PHE A 2 -15.56 29.98 6.37
C PHE A 2 -15.50 28.45 6.46
N MET A 3 -15.90 27.78 5.39
CA MET A 3 -15.82 26.33 5.25
C MET A 3 -14.34 26.01 4.97
N SER A 4 -13.61 25.58 6.01
CA SER A 4 -12.26 25.05 5.85
C SER A 4 -12.31 23.80 4.96
N PRO A 5 -11.33 23.54 4.08
CA PRO A 5 -11.39 22.39 3.17
C PRO A 5 -11.59 21.08 3.93
N LEU A 6 -12.59 20.32 3.49
CA LEU A 6 -13.17 19.10 4.09
C LEU A 6 -12.27 17.87 3.87
N PHE A 7 -11.04 17.89 4.37
CA PHE A 7 -10.21 16.68 4.38
C PHE A 7 -10.46 15.89 5.66
N ASP A 8 -10.69 14.58 5.53
CA ASP A 8 -10.82 13.64 6.67
C ASP A 8 -9.53 12.84 6.92
N VAL A 9 -8.67 12.74 5.89
CA VAL A 9 -7.45 11.93 5.88
C VAL A 9 -6.27 12.77 5.42
N ILE A 10 -5.14 12.64 6.11
CA ILE A 10 -3.85 13.21 5.71
C ILE A 10 -2.89 12.07 5.45
N GLU A 11 -2.41 11.99 4.22
CA GLU A 11 -1.31 11.11 3.86
C GLU A 11 0.02 11.72 4.35
N LEU A 12 0.88 10.87 4.92
CA LEU A 12 2.20 11.26 5.38
C LEU A 12 3.23 10.41 4.65
N SER A 13 3.90 10.99 3.66
CA SER A 13 4.95 10.32 2.87
C SER A 13 6.32 10.93 3.17
N ALA A 14 7.34 10.08 3.22
CA ALA A 14 8.72 10.49 3.51
C ALA A 14 9.72 9.98 2.45
N GLY A 15 9.25 9.54 1.28
CA GLY A 15 10.07 8.89 0.24
C GLY A 15 11.36 9.64 -0.13
N PHE A 16 11.31 10.98 -0.14
CA PHE A 16 12.43 11.86 -0.45
C PHE A 16 13.26 12.35 0.74
N LEU A 17 12.84 12.02 1.97
CA LEU A 17 13.40 12.61 3.19
C LEU A 17 14.03 11.52 4.06
N SER A 18 15.25 11.78 4.52
CA SER A 18 15.80 11.02 5.66
C SER A 18 15.06 11.48 6.91
N PHE A 19 14.07 10.68 7.30
CA PHE A 19 13.12 11.03 8.32
C PHE A 19 13.04 9.93 9.39
N PRO A 20 13.51 10.19 10.63
CA PRO A 20 13.46 9.20 11.69
C PRO A 20 12.03 8.75 11.99
N GLY A 21 11.81 7.44 12.19
CA GLY A 21 10.48 6.90 12.47
C GLY A 21 9.79 7.53 13.68
N ASP A 22 10.56 7.97 14.69
CA ASP A 22 10.03 8.66 15.87
C ASP A 22 9.49 10.05 15.53
N ASP A 23 10.11 10.77 14.60
CA ASP A 23 9.61 12.05 14.10
C ASP A 23 8.32 11.85 13.29
N TRP A 24 8.23 10.76 12.55
CA TRP A 24 7.04 10.43 11.79
C TRP A 24 5.85 10.07 12.68
N LEU A 25 6.08 9.35 13.78
CA LEU A 25 5.05 9.11 14.79
C LEU A 25 4.56 10.41 15.42
N ARG A 26 5.46 11.39 15.67
CA ARG A 26 5.04 12.72 16.14
C ARG A 26 4.15 13.45 15.12
N LEU A 27 4.35 13.24 13.82
CA LEU A 27 3.45 13.78 12.78
C LEU A 27 2.09 13.07 12.79
N VAL A 28 2.07 11.76 12.99
CA VAL A 28 0.81 11.01 13.18
C VAL A 28 0.03 11.58 14.36
N ASP A 29 0.66 11.76 15.52
CA ASP A 29 0.03 12.36 16.70
C ASP A 29 -0.50 13.76 16.39
N LYS A 30 0.27 14.56 15.65
CA LYS A 30 -0.15 15.89 15.22
C LYS A 30 -1.39 15.84 14.34
N VAL A 31 -1.44 14.96 13.33
CA VAL A 31 -2.63 14.77 12.48
C VAL A 31 -3.83 14.36 13.32
N HIS A 32 -3.67 13.38 14.21
CA HIS A 32 -4.73 12.91 15.10
C HIS A 32 -5.22 14.01 16.07
N SER A 33 -4.34 14.92 16.52
CA SER A 33 -4.72 16.05 17.39
C SER A 33 -5.69 17.03 16.73
N TYR A 34 -5.74 17.06 15.40
CA TYR A 34 -6.72 17.83 14.62
C TYR A 34 -8.02 17.05 14.35
N GLY A 35 -8.17 15.84 14.87
CA GLY A 35 -9.33 14.97 14.62
C GLY A 35 -9.33 14.35 13.22
N LEU A 36 -8.19 14.37 12.52
CA LEU A 36 -8.02 13.81 11.18
C LEU A 36 -7.39 12.42 11.26
N LYS A 37 -7.53 11.62 10.21
CA LYS A 37 -6.92 10.29 10.10
C LYS A 37 -5.57 10.39 9.42
N ALA A 38 -4.52 9.86 10.05
CA ALA A 38 -3.24 9.70 9.37
C ALA A 38 -3.25 8.43 8.50
N LYS A 39 -2.68 8.53 7.29
CA LYS A 39 -2.41 7.41 6.39
C LYS A 39 -0.93 7.47 5.96
N PRO A 40 0.00 6.93 6.76
CA PRO A 40 1.42 6.93 6.42
C PRO A 40 1.67 5.99 5.22
N GLU A 41 2.55 6.44 4.32
CA GLU A 41 3.02 5.68 3.17
C GLU A 41 4.44 5.18 3.40
N LEU A 42 4.59 3.86 3.46
CA LEU A 42 5.86 3.19 3.74
C LEU A 42 6.45 2.59 2.46
N GLY A 43 7.62 3.10 2.09
CA GLY A 43 8.48 2.53 1.05
C GLY A 43 9.51 1.55 1.63
N ILE A 44 9.91 0.56 0.82
CA ILE A 44 10.97 -0.40 1.19
C ILE A 44 12.37 0.18 0.98
N GLN A 45 12.52 1.15 0.08
CA GLN A 45 13.79 1.77 -0.29
C GLN A 45 13.81 3.26 0.06
N PHE A 46 15.00 3.76 0.36
CA PHE A 46 15.23 5.19 0.54
C PHE A 46 15.33 5.86 -0.81
N GLY A 47 14.62 6.98 -1.02
CA GLY A 47 14.55 7.67 -2.31
C GLY A 47 13.38 7.22 -3.19
N ALA A 48 12.59 6.25 -2.73
CA ALA A 48 11.34 5.88 -3.38
C ALA A 48 10.37 7.09 -3.42
N GLY A 49 9.62 7.22 -4.52
CA GLY A 49 8.76 8.35 -4.84
C GLY A 49 9.38 9.35 -5.82
N GLY A 50 10.67 9.21 -6.14
CA GLY A 50 11.47 10.23 -6.83
C GLY A 50 12.10 9.82 -8.14
N ASP A 51 11.30 9.43 -9.15
CA ASP A 51 11.74 9.09 -10.53
C ASP A 51 13.09 8.34 -10.57
N THR A 52 13.34 7.47 -9.58
CA THR A 52 14.63 6.84 -9.35
C THR A 52 14.66 5.56 -10.17
N SER A 53 15.69 5.40 -10.99
CA SER A 53 15.79 4.24 -11.88
C SER A 53 15.98 2.94 -11.08
N ALA A 54 15.61 1.81 -11.70
CA ALA A 54 15.84 0.49 -11.10
C ALA A 54 17.33 0.25 -10.81
N GLU A 55 18.23 0.74 -11.66
CA GLU A 55 19.67 0.65 -11.47
C GLU A 55 20.16 1.44 -10.24
N GLU A 56 19.62 2.63 -10.00
CA GLU A 56 19.95 3.45 -8.84
C GLU A 56 19.42 2.81 -7.56
N LEU A 57 18.19 2.30 -7.56
CA LEU A 57 17.61 1.56 -6.44
C LEU A 57 18.39 0.27 -6.12
N GLU A 58 18.82 -0.47 -7.13
CA GLU A 58 19.69 -1.64 -6.96
C GLU A 58 21.04 -1.27 -6.33
N ALA A 59 21.61 -0.11 -6.70
CA ALA A 59 22.86 0.38 -6.13
C ALA A 59 22.74 0.74 -4.65
N PHE A 60 21.56 1.18 -4.18
CA PHE A 60 21.26 1.35 -2.75
C PHE A 60 21.10 0.02 -1.99
N GLY A 61 21.01 -1.10 -2.71
CA GLY A 61 20.93 -2.44 -2.17
C GLY A 61 19.51 -2.92 -1.89
N THR A 62 19.40 -4.23 -1.66
CA THR A 62 18.13 -4.88 -1.34
C THR A 62 17.79 -4.66 0.13
N SER A 63 16.80 -3.80 0.41
CA SER A 63 16.36 -3.56 1.78
C SER A 63 15.47 -4.71 2.31
N ASP A 64 15.77 -5.13 3.54
CA ASP A 64 15.00 -6.12 4.29
C ASP A 64 13.63 -5.53 4.73
N PRO A 65 12.50 -6.26 4.54
CA PRO A 65 11.18 -5.77 4.92
C PRO A 65 10.99 -5.55 6.43
N GLY A 66 11.87 -6.08 7.28
CA GLY A 66 11.76 -5.96 8.73
C GLY A 66 11.70 -4.51 9.23
N LYS A 67 12.43 -3.59 8.61
CA LYS A 67 12.35 -2.15 8.96
C LYS A 67 10.96 -1.58 8.70
N LEU A 68 10.42 -1.83 7.51
CA LEU A 68 9.09 -1.37 7.10
C LEU A 68 8.01 -1.99 8.01
N ILE A 69 8.07 -3.30 8.26
CA ILE A 69 7.11 -4.02 9.09
C ILE A 69 7.12 -3.49 10.53
N ASN A 70 8.31 -3.30 11.11
CA ASN A 70 8.45 -2.78 12.46
C ASN A 70 7.88 -1.35 12.57
N LEU A 71 8.12 -0.50 11.57
CA LEU A 71 7.55 0.84 11.55
C LEU A 71 6.02 0.81 11.36
N GLY A 72 5.53 -0.06 10.48
CA GLY A 72 4.10 -0.30 10.28
C GLY A 72 3.39 -0.69 11.58
N ARG A 73 3.96 -1.60 12.38
CA ARG A 73 3.44 -1.95 13.71
C ARG A 73 3.33 -0.74 14.62
N ARG A 74 4.38 0.07 14.69
CA ARG A 74 4.39 1.28 15.52
C ARG A 74 3.32 2.28 15.10
N PHE A 75 3.05 2.42 13.80
CA PHE A 75 1.94 3.25 13.32
C PHE A 75 0.58 2.71 13.72
N LEU A 76 0.37 1.40 13.60
CA LEU A 76 -0.87 0.75 14.03
C LEU A 76 -1.08 0.92 15.54
N ASP A 77 -0.02 0.76 16.34
CA ASP A 77 -0.04 0.99 17.79
C ASP A 77 -0.37 2.45 18.13
N ALA A 78 -0.01 3.41 17.26
CA ALA A 78 -0.35 4.82 17.36
C ALA A 78 -1.78 5.16 16.84
N GLY A 79 -2.58 4.14 16.50
CA GLY A 79 -3.98 4.31 16.11
C GLY A 79 -4.22 4.56 14.62
N VAL A 80 -3.18 4.46 13.77
CA VAL A 80 -3.32 4.63 12.31
C VAL A 80 -4.31 3.61 11.72
N GLU A 81 -5.31 4.10 10.98
CA GLU A 81 -6.37 3.28 10.39
C GLU A 81 -5.93 2.43 9.20
N ARG A 82 -4.99 2.93 8.41
CA ARG A 82 -4.48 2.25 7.23
C ARG A 82 -3.04 2.61 6.95
N LEU A 83 -2.23 1.59 6.69
CA LEU A 83 -0.89 1.73 6.16
C LEU A 83 -0.97 1.66 4.63
N MET A 84 -0.32 2.60 3.96
CA MET A 84 -0.11 2.57 2.53
C MET A 84 1.29 2.01 2.26
N ILE A 85 1.42 1.04 1.36
CA ILE A 85 2.69 0.45 0.95
C ILE A 85 2.95 0.85 -0.49
N GLU A 86 4.05 1.57 -0.69
CA GLU A 86 4.48 2.09 -1.99
C GLU A 86 4.91 0.94 -2.94
N SER A 87 4.67 1.12 -4.25
CA SER A 87 5.05 0.11 -5.25
C SER A 87 6.53 0.09 -5.58
N GLU A 88 7.22 1.21 -5.43
CA GLU A 88 8.63 1.38 -5.77
C GLU A 88 9.55 0.48 -4.92
N GLY A 89 10.44 -0.25 -5.60
CA GLY A 89 11.29 -1.25 -4.98
C GLY A 89 10.57 -2.59 -4.67
N ILE A 90 9.27 -2.71 -4.96
CA ILE A 90 8.49 -3.95 -4.80
C ILE A 90 7.97 -4.46 -6.15
N THR A 91 7.10 -3.68 -6.80
CA THR A 91 6.49 -4.00 -8.11
C THR A 91 6.86 -2.99 -9.20
N GLU A 92 7.44 -1.86 -8.80
CA GLU A 92 7.91 -0.78 -9.66
C GLU A 92 9.42 -0.56 -9.44
N ASN A 93 10.12 -0.12 -10.49
CA ASN A 93 11.57 0.09 -10.50
C ASN A 93 12.38 -1.13 -10.03
N VAL A 94 11.92 -2.34 -10.38
CA VAL A 94 12.61 -3.60 -10.10
C VAL A 94 12.67 -4.49 -11.34
N LYS A 95 13.77 -5.24 -11.51
CA LYS A 95 13.90 -6.24 -12.59
C LYS A 95 12.96 -7.43 -12.42
N SER A 96 12.61 -7.75 -11.17
CA SER A 96 11.69 -8.83 -10.81
C SER A 96 10.91 -8.43 -9.57
N TRP A 97 9.59 -8.66 -9.58
CA TRP A 97 8.73 -8.33 -8.45
C TRP A 97 9.19 -9.03 -7.16
N ARG A 98 9.30 -8.23 -6.10
CA ARG A 98 9.68 -8.67 -4.74
C ARG A 98 8.50 -9.23 -3.98
N THR A 99 7.94 -10.32 -4.51
CA THR A 99 6.79 -11.03 -3.91
C THR A 99 7.09 -11.57 -2.51
N ASP A 100 8.38 -11.76 -2.17
CA ASP A 100 8.88 -12.06 -0.83
C ASP A 100 8.55 -10.94 0.18
N VAL A 101 8.70 -9.67 -0.23
CA VAL A 101 8.41 -8.50 0.60
C VAL A 101 6.91 -8.41 0.88
N VAL A 102 6.08 -8.55 -0.17
CA VAL A 102 4.62 -8.55 -0.03
C VAL A 102 4.15 -9.66 0.91
N SER A 103 4.70 -10.87 0.75
CA SER A 103 4.37 -12.03 1.59
C SER A 103 4.77 -11.81 3.05
N ALA A 104 5.92 -11.20 3.30
CA ALA A 104 6.37 -10.85 4.64
C ALA A 104 5.45 -9.81 5.30
N ILE A 105 5.05 -8.78 4.56
CA ILE A 105 4.10 -7.75 5.03
C ILE A 105 2.76 -8.39 5.40
N MET A 106 2.18 -9.18 4.50
CA MET A 106 0.88 -9.83 4.70
C MET A 106 0.88 -10.86 5.83
N LYS A 107 2.03 -11.42 6.17
CA LYS A 107 2.20 -12.35 7.29
C LYS A 107 2.27 -11.62 8.64
N GLU A 108 2.91 -10.46 8.67
CA GLU A 108 3.35 -9.82 9.92
C GLU A 108 2.50 -8.60 10.32
N LEU A 109 1.72 -8.04 9.38
CA LEU A 109 0.78 -6.94 9.58
C LEU A 109 -0.66 -7.37 9.27
N PRO A 110 -1.69 -6.78 9.91
CA PRO A 110 -3.08 -7.13 9.66
C PRO A 110 -3.51 -6.77 8.22
N PRO A 111 -3.91 -7.73 7.37
CA PRO A 111 -4.20 -7.48 5.94
C PRO A 111 -5.26 -6.39 5.70
N GLU A 112 -6.28 -6.32 6.55
CA GLU A 112 -7.35 -5.34 6.47
C GLU A 112 -6.90 -3.90 6.78
N ARG A 113 -5.71 -3.75 7.37
CA ARG A 113 -5.08 -2.48 7.71
C ARG A 113 -3.98 -2.07 6.74
N VAL A 114 -3.62 -2.92 5.78
CA VAL A 114 -2.60 -2.66 4.78
C VAL A 114 -3.26 -2.39 3.43
N MET A 115 -2.80 -1.36 2.72
CA MET A 115 -3.17 -1.01 1.35
C MET A 115 -1.90 -0.98 0.50
N PHE A 116 -1.88 -1.74 -0.59
CA PHE A 116 -0.76 -1.72 -1.53
C PHE A 116 -1.05 -0.79 -2.68
N GLU A 117 -0.06 -0.01 -3.07
CA GLU A 117 -0.07 0.68 -4.35
C GLU A 117 -0.02 -0.31 -5.51
N ALA A 118 -0.89 -0.08 -6.48
CA ALA A 118 -1.06 -0.94 -7.64
C ALA A 118 -1.46 -0.11 -8.86
N ALA A 119 -0.60 0.83 -9.24
CA ALA A 119 -0.84 1.78 -10.33
C ALA A 119 -0.87 1.16 -11.74
N ASP A 120 -0.57 -0.13 -11.90
CA ASP A 120 -0.63 -0.86 -13.18
C ASP A 120 -1.62 -2.03 -13.13
N PRO A 121 -2.40 -2.29 -14.21
CA PRO A 121 -3.34 -3.40 -14.24
C PRO A 121 -2.80 -4.79 -13.98
N SER A 122 -1.56 -5.07 -14.41
CA SER A 122 -0.90 -6.33 -14.11
C SER A 122 -0.64 -6.50 -12.62
N VAL A 123 -0.36 -5.40 -11.89
CA VAL A 123 -0.06 -5.39 -10.46
C VAL A 123 -1.32 -5.67 -9.64
N PHE A 124 -2.41 -4.92 -9.84
CA PHE A 124 -3.64 -5.21 -9.09
C PHE A 124 -4.24 -6.58 -9.44
N ASN A 125 -4.03 -7.06 -10.67
CA ASN A 125 -4.47 -8.39 -11.09
C ASN A 125 -3.72 -9.48 -10.31
N TRP A 126 -2.41 -9.30 -10.14
CA TRP A 126 -1.59 -10.19 -9.32
C TRP A 126 -2.03 -10.18 -7.85
N TYR A 127 -2.21 -9.00 -7.24
CA TYR A 127 -2.67 -8.91 -5.84
C TYR A 127 -4.01 -9.60 -5.61
N ILE A 128 -4.99 -9.42 -6.50
CA ILE A 128 -6.30 -10.08 -6.39
C ILE A 128 -6.17 -11.60 -6.56
N ARG A 129 -5.32 -12.06 -7.49
CA ARG A 129 -5.09 -13.49 -7.71
C ARG A 129 -4.46 -14.17 -6.50
N GLU A 130 -3.52 -13.50 -5.83
CA GLU A 130 -2.78 -14.07 -4.69
C GLU A 130 -3.52 -13.93 -3.35
N PHE A 131 -4.17 -12.78 -3.11
CA PHE A 131 -4.72 -12.44 -1.79
C PHE A 131 -6.26 -12.31 -1.78
N GLY A 132 -6.91 -12.49 -2.92
CA GLY A 132 -8.36 -12.47 -3.06
C GLY A 132 -8.96 -11.09 -3.34
N VAL A 133 -10.27 -11.07 -3.59
CA VAL A 133 -11.02 -9.88 -4.07
C VAL A 133 -11.21 -8.78 -3.04
N ASP A 134 -10.77 -8.96 -1.79
CA ASP A 134 -10.93 -8.00 -0.70
C ASP A 134 -9.62 -7.32 -0.30
N VAL A 135 -8.49 -7.64 -0.96
CA VAL A 135 -7.21 -6.95 -0.75
C VAL A 135 -7.35 -5.45 -1.00
N ASN A 136 -6.84 -4.60 -0.10
CA ASN A 136 -6.91 -3.15 -0.27
C ASN A 136 -5.85 -2.68 -1.26
N LEU A 137 -6.27 -1.95 -2.29
CA LEU A 137 -5.36 -1.45 -3.33
C LEU A 137 -5.58 0.04 -3.53
N PHE A 138 -4.48 0.77 -3.66
CA PHE A 138 -4.45 2.14 -4.14
C PHE A 138 -4.16 2.12 -5.64
N VAL A 139 -5.09 2.65 -6.44
CA VAL A 139 -5.06 2.57 -7.90
C VAL A 139 -5.37 3.93 -8.50
N ASP A 140 -4.94 4.13 -9.74
CA ASP A 140 -5.35 5.31 -10.50
C ASP A 140 -6.87 5.30 -10.76
N ASN A 141 -7.47 6.49 -10.80
CA ASN A 141 -8.91 6.63 -10.98
C ASN A 141 -9.42 6.06 -12.32
N SER A 142 -8.58 6.04 -13.36
CA SER A 142 -8.94 5.53 -14.68
C SER A 142 -9.10 4.01 -14.69
N GLN A 143 -8.56 3.32 -13.69
CA GLN A 143 -8.52 1.87 -13.59
C GLN A 143 -9.68 1.29 -12.77
N ILE A 144 -10.49 2.13 -12.13
CA ILE A 144 -11.56 1.71 -11.21
C ILE A 144 -12.54 0.73 -11.85
N VAL A 145 -12.92 0.95 -13.13
CA VAL A 145 -13.84 0.05 -13.85
C VAL A 145 -13.24 -1.34 -14.00
N GLN A 146 -11.97 -1.41 -14.45
CA GLN A 146 -11.27 -2.68 -14.64
C GLN A 146 -11.10 -3.44 -13.33
N LEU A 147 -10.64 -2.75 -12.27
CA LEU A 147 -10.49 -3.34 -10.93
C LEU A 147 -11.83 -3.87 -10.40
N SER A 148 -12.90 -3.11 -10.56
CA SER A 148 -14.24 -3.49 -10.10
C SER A 148 -14.77 -4.73 -10.82
N CYS A 149 -14.57 -4.81 -12.13
CA CYS A 149 -14.96 -5.96 -12.93
C CYS A 149 -14.15 -7.21 -12.58
N LEU A 150 -12.85 -7.05 -12.32
CA LEU A 150 -11.97 -8.14 -11.89
C LEU A 150 -12.41 -8.70 -10.52
N ARG A 151 -12.69 -7.84 -9.53
CA ARG A 151 -13.20 -8.27 -8.21
C ARG A 151 -14.55 -9.00 -8.28
N ARG A 152 -15.31 -8.78 -9.35
CA ARG A 152 -16.60 -9.46 -9.61
C ARG A 152 -16.46 -10.70 -10.50
N GLY A 153 -15.27 -11.03 -10.96
CA GLY A 153 -15.03 -12.15 -11.87
C GLY A 153 -15.61 -11.97 -13.28
N ILE A 154 -15.94 -10.74 -13.67
CA ILE A 154 -16.50 -10.39 -15.00
C ILE A 154 -15.47 -9.70 -15.90
N TRP A 155 -14.21 -9.67 -15.47
CA TRP A 155 -13.04 -9.24 -16.22
C TRP A 155 -11.82 -10.01 -15.71
N GLY A 156 -10.81 -10.15 -16.55
CA GLY A 156 -9.58 -10.84 -16.20
C GLY A 156 -8.86 -11.35 -17.44
N THR A 157 -7.60 -11.69 -17.26
CA THR A 157 -6.78 -12.44 -18.22
C THR A 157 -7.04 -13.94 -18.08
N ALA A 158 -6.38 -14.78 -18.87
CA ALA A 158 -6.58 -16.23 -18.83
C ALA A 158 -6.35 -16.85 -17.44
N ASP A 159 -5.52 -16.24 -16.61
CA ASP A 159 -5.21 -16.63 -15.24
C ASP A 159 -6.22 -16.14 -14.19
N THR A 160 -7.08 -15.17 -14.51
CA THR A 160 -8.03 -14.59 -13.53
C THR A 160 -9.51 -14.67 -13.92
N TRP A 161 -9.84 -14.70 -15.22
CA TRP A 161 -11.23 -14.80 -15.67
C TRP A 161 -11.92 -16.08 -15.16
N GLY A 162 -12.96 -15.90 -14.35
CA GLY A 162 -13.75 -17.00 -13.77
C GLY A 162 -12.99 -17.89 -12.77
N LYS A 163 -11.78 -17.50 -12.35
CA LYS A 163 -10.90 -18.29 -11.47
C LYS A 163 -10.77 -17.74 -10.07
N ILE A 164 -11.11 -16.47 -9.87
CA ILE A 164 -11.10 -15.83 -8.56
C ILE A 164 -12.50 -15.96 -7.95
N VAL A 165 -12.59 -16.65 -6.82
CA VAL A 165 -13.84 -16.85 -6.07
C VAL A 165 -13.65 -16.42 -4.62
N SER A 166 -14.70 -15.88 -4.02
CA SER A 166 -14.74 -15.55 -2.59
C SER A 166 -16.00 -16.15 -1.97
N TYR A 167 -15.86 -16.84 -0.85
CA TYR A 167 -17.02 -17.24 -0.05
C TYR A 167 -17.41 -16.07 0.84
N ARG A 168 -18.65 -15.59 0.69
CA ARG A 168 -19.23 -14.58 1.58
C ARG A 168 -20.29 -15.28 2.43
N PRO A 169 -20.12 -15.37 3.76
CA PRO A 169 -21.20 -15.88 4.61
C PRO A 169 -22.40 -14.95 4.46
N ASP A 170 -23.61 -15.51 4.40
CA ASP A 170 -24.84 -14.72 4.36
C ASP A 170 -24.87 -13.79 5.58
N THR A 171 -24.80 -12.49 5.35
CA THR A 171 -25.06 -11.49 6.38
C THR A 171 -26.56 -11.46 6.63
N SER A 172 -27.02 -12.15 7.68
CA SER A 172 -28.36 -11.99 8.25
C SER A 172 -28.50 -10.66 8.98
#